data_AF-A0A1B9I136-F1
#
_entry.id   AF-A0A1B9I136-F1
#
_cell.length_a   1.000
_cell.length_b   1.000
_cell.length_c   1.000
_cell.angle_alpha   90.00
_cell.angle_beta   90.00
_cell.angle_gamma   90.00
#
_symmetry.space_group_name_H-M   'P 1'
#
loop_
_entity.id
_entity.type
_entity.pdbx_description
1 polymer ?
#
loop_
_entity_poly.entity_id
_entity_poly.type
_entity_poly.pdbx_seq_one_letter_code
_entity_poly.pdbx_strand_id
1 'polypeptide(L)'
;MSPVPTHLLDLSDDIIDRIAYFVHRDYDVPLPSFNPHWANFVTELDRGLATDYLAFRASCKRVRDICSLKGLHLFLRSWQRVLEWMADAPDSVVKGIRRLSIDIEWKFWPPELKKLDENAEIDMSGHGIYPLIPTWSTITSLLSRLTSLEELYLSHSPLCQHRSKFTMTSQLKCPPLDFLPQLKSLAFEIRCSRCAQELPGLFIPACTKIQHIKMFSTIMYGDDWQTMFKVWEERHPDRKLGLKTLALLLDNETVVKEELQDLAIWGSELRELHMIKCDSDGLEPGFFLGGQRIILNDGKHGKQWIFKLFGNWITGLSDDEDEGDDWEDNKDWTEFLEKLSKYPHLETFDCVINPHIDQGWPPNVIPHDEQKASEYKAYQKRMRNSLAKYKNTQPRLASAMAAAAGMMVEKAPSLKNGYFWQYPYDYNSESAHIWRRWSWYKDDKGDIQIEPVVELFASEWMVNREGEGDPDYQNQDPDDD
;
A
#
# COMPACT_ATOMS: atom_id res chain seq x y z
N MET A 1 -2.96 2.29 55.36
CA MET A 1 -3.46 2.00 54.00
C MET A 1 -4.08 3.28 53.48
N SER A 2 -3.59 3.82 52.37
CA SER A 2 -4.25 4.98 51.74
C SER A 2 -5.64 4.54 51.25
N PRO A 3 -6.69 5.35 51.44
CA PRO A 3 -8.02 5.02 50.95
C PRO A 3 -7.99 4.87 49.42
N VAL A 4 -8.70 3.86 48.90
CA VAL A 4 -8.84 3.67 47.46
C VAL A 4 -9.69 4.84 46.93
N PRO A 5 -9.24 5.54 45.86
CA PRO A 5 -10.02 6.62 45.26
C PRO A 5 -11.40 6.12 44.82
N THR A 6 -12.47 6.84 45.16
CA THR A 6 -13.85 6.46 44.77
C THR A 6 -14.39 7.31 43.62
N HIS A 7 -13.76 8.44 43.31
CA HIS A 7 -14.14 9.30 42.20
C HIS A 7 -13.00 9.46 41.19
N LEU A 8 -13.34 9.71 39.91
CA LEU A 8 -12.36 9.97 38.85
C LEU A 8 -11.42 11.14 39.20
N LEU A 9 -11.94 12.17 39.86
CA LEU A 9 -11.16 13.35 40.26
C LEU A 9 -10.28 13.10 41.50
N ASP A 10 -10.42 11.96 42.18
CA ASP A 10 -9.52 11.56 43.25
C ASP A 10 -8.29 10.80 42.73
N LEU A 11 -8.29 10.44 41.43
CA LEU A 11 -7.16 9.79 40.78
C LEU A 11 -6.00 10.77 40.59
N SER A 12 -4.77 10.27 40.54
CA SER A 12 -3.60 11.08 40.18
C SER A 12 -3.62 11.44 38.69
N ASP A 13 -2.87 12.48 38.32
CA ASP A 13 -2.79 12.92 36.92
C ASP A 13 -2.24 11.82 36.01
N ASP A 14 -1.27 11.01 36.49
CA ASP A 14 -0.72 9.87 35.75
C ASP A 14 -1.77 8.80 35.44
N ILE A 15 -2.68 8.52 36.39
CA ILE A 15 -3.76 7.55 36.18
C ILE A 15 -4.77 8.11 35.18
N ILE A 16 -5.10 9.41 35.26
CA ILE A 16 -5.99 10.07 34.31
C ILE A 16 -5.39 10.04 32.89
N ASP A 17 -4.11 10.37 32.72
CA ASP A 17 -3.43 10.29 31.41
C ASP A 17 -3.39 8.84 30.89
N ARG A 18 -3.16 7.86 31.77
CA ARG A 18 -3.19 6.44 31.39
C ARG A 18 -4.58 5.98 30.95
N ILE A 19 -5.64 6.42 31.63
CA ILE A 19 -7.02 6.18 31.18
C ILE A 19 -7.23 6.82 29.81
N ALA A 20 -6.81 8.08 29.65
CA ALA A 20 -6.96 8.82 28.40
C ALA A 20 -6.26 8.13 27.23
N TYR A 21 -5.07 7.55 27.46
CA TYR A 21 -4.35 6.74 26.47
C TYR A 21 -5.21 5.60 25.94
N PHE A 22 -5.84 4.80 26.82
CA PHE A 22 -6.69 3.68 26.41
C PHE A 22 -8.03 4.11 25.81
N VAL A 23 -8.57 5.26 26.23
CA VAL A 23 -9.81 5.83 25.65
C VAL A 23 -9.57 6.34 24.23
N HIS A 24 -8.35 6.74 23.88
CA HIS A 24 -8.05 7.33 22.58
C HIS A 24 -8.07 6.36 21.40
N ARG A 25 -7.66 5.10 21.59
CA ARG A 25 -7.64 4.04 20.55
C ARG A 25 -6.81 4.32 19.29
N ASP A 26 -6.17 5.48 19.16
CA ASP A 26 -5.27 5.82 18.05
C ASP A 26 -4.02 4.93 17.99
N TYR A 27 -3.65 4.31 19.12
CA TYR A 27 -2.58 3.33 19.18
C TYR A 27 -2.97 1.97 18.57
N ASP A 28 -4.27 1.71 18.36
CA ASP A 28 -4.75 0.49 17.70
C ASP A 28 -4.61 0.57 16.17
N VAL A 29 -4.50 1.79 15.61
CA VAL A 29 -4.30 2.01 14.17
C VAL A 29 -2.81 1.85 13.86
N PRO A 30 -2.42 0.89 13.00
CA PRO A 30 -1.03 0.65 12.67
C PRO A 30 -0.40 1.83 11.93
N LEU A 31 0.93 1.80 11.82
CA LEU A 31 1.70 2.71 10.98
C LEU A 31 2.70 1.84 10.18
N PRO A 32 2.57 1.77 8.85
CA PRO A 32 1.56 2.45 8.03
C PRO A 32 0.16 1.87 8.28
N SER A 33 -0.87 2.67 8.07
CA SER A 33 -2.25 2.18 8.05
C SER A 33 -2.74 1.80 6.65
N PHE A 34 -1.95 2.06 5.60
CA PHE A 34 -2.33 1.70 4.24
C PHE A 34 -2.09 0.21 3.99
N ASN A 35 -2.86 -0.34 3.06
CA ASN A 35 -2.69 -1.71 2.57
C ASN A 35 -2.00 -1.70 1.19
N PRO A 36 -1.42 -2.83 0.74
CA PRO A 36 -0.93 -2.98 -0.63
C PRO A 36 -2.00 -2.63 -1.68
N HIS A 37 -1.60 -2.32 -2.91
CA HIS A 37 -2.56 -1.86 -3.94
C HIS A 37 -3.61 -2.89 -4.38
N TRP A 38 -3.39 -4.19 -4.14
CA TRP A 38 -4.39 -5.22 -4.41
C TRP A 38 -5.49 -5.25 -3.34
N ALA A 39 -5.22 -4.65 -2.18
CA ALA A 39 -6.01 -4.76 -0.97
C ALA A 39 -6.82 -3.48 -0.74
N ASN A 40 -7.96 -3.39 -1.45
CA ASN A 40 -8.88 -2.25 -1.40
C ASN A 40 -9.80 -2.33 -0.19
N PHE A 41 -9.17 -2.31 0.98
CA PHE A 41 -9.87 -2.19 2.25
C PHE A 41 -10.09 -0.71 2.57
N VAL A 42 -11.27 -0.41 3.11
CA VAL A 42 -11.60 0.90 3.68
C VAL A 42 -10.45 1.39 4.58
N THR A 43 -10.08 2.66 4.40
CA THR A 43 -9.03 3.30 5.20
C THR A 43 -9.28 3.16 6.70
N GLU A 44 -8.24 2.87 7.46
CA GLU A 44 -8.29 2.83 8.93
C GLU A 44 -8.32 4.25 9.54
N LEU A 45 -8.19 5.29 8.72
CA LEU A 45 -8.44 6.66 9.18
C LEU A 45 -9.93 6.78 9.50
N ASP A 46 -10.22 7.18 10.73
CA ASP A 46 -11.57 7.41 11.21
C ASP A 46 -11.64 8.71 12.03
N ARG A 47 -12.53 9.65 11.67
CA ARG A 47 -12.79 10.89 12.43
C ARG A 47 -13.36 10.57 13.81
N GLY A 48 -14.18 9.52 13.90
CA GLY A 48 -14.86 9.07 15.09
C GLY A 48 -13.94 8.43 16.13
N LEU A 49 -12.73 8.01 15.75
CA LEU A 49 -11.80 7.31 16.63
C LEU A 49 -11.44 8.10 17.89
N ALA A 50 -11.34 9.42 17.78
CA ALA A 50 -11.02 10.30 18.91
C ALA A 50 -12.26 10.78 19.70
N THR A 51 -13.49 10.38 19.33
CA THR A 51 -14.73 10.89 19.94
C THR A 51 -14.77 10.67 21.45
N ASP A 52 -14.50 9.45 21.90
CA ASP A 52 -14.51 9.10 23.32
C ASP A 52 -13.41 9.85 24.08
N TYR A 53 -12.25 10.05 23.45
CA TYR A 53 -11.15 10.84 24.02
C TYR A 53 -11.51 12.31 24.18
N LEU A 54 -12.14 12.90 23.17
CA LEU A 54 -12.60 14.28 23.22
C LEU A 54 -13.71 14.46 24.25
N ALA A 55 -14.63 13.51 24.37
CA ALA A 55 -15.67 13.50 25.41
C ALA A 55 -15.06 13.37 26.82
N PHE A 56 -14.11 12.45 27.01
CA PHE A 56 -13.38 12.30 28.26
C PHE A 56 -12.66 13.60 28.63
N ARG A 57 -11.97 14.21 27.67
CA ARG A 57 -11.28 15.49 27.83
C ARG A 57 -12.23 16.64 28.16
N ALA A 58 -13.45 16.63 27.62
CA ALA A 58 -14.46 17.66 27.87
C ALA A 58 -15.12 17.54 29.27
N SER A 59 -14.91 16.45 29.99
CA SER A 59 -15.57 16.19 31.28
C SER A 59 -15.32 17.28 32.34
N CYS A 60 -14.08 17.77 32.46
CA CYS A 60 -13.74 18.87 33.37
C CYS A 60 -12.42 19.55 32.99
N LYS A 61 -12.14 20.71 33.59
CA LYS A 61 -10.91 21.48 33.34
C LYS A 61 -9.65 20.69 33.64
N ARG A 62 -9.59 19.95 34.76
CA ARG A 62 -8.40 19.17 35.14
C ARG A 62 -8.05 18.11 34.10
N VAL A 63 -9.03 17.30 33.69
CA VAL A 63 -8.82 16.28 32.65
C VAL A 63 -8.41 16.93 31.33
N ARG A 64 -9.03 18.06 30.97
CA ARG A 64 -8.67 18.82 29.76
C ARG A 64 -7.22 19.31 29.76
N ASP A 65 -6.73 19.72 30.92
CA ASP A 65 -5.37 20.26 31.09
C ASP A 65 -4.33 19.13 31.12
N ILE A 66 -4.68 17.94 31.63
CA ILE A 66 -3.83 16.73 31.62
C ILE A 66 -3.78 16.11 30.21
N CYS A 67 -4.94 15.99 29.55
CA CYS A 67 -5.08 15.28 28.29
C CYS A 67 -4.94 16.25 27.10
N SER A 68 -3.72 16.40 26.59
CA SER A 68 -3.42 17.23 25.41
C SER A 68 -4.06 16.68 24.13
N LEU A 69 -4.53 17.53 23.22
CA LEU A 69 -4.97 17.07 21.90
C LEU A 69 -3.81 16.40 21.16
N LYS A 70 -3.98 15.14 20.76
CA LYS A 70 -3.00 14.29 20.06
C LYS A 70 -3.77 13.26 19.22
N GLY A 71 -3.07 12.50 18.37
CA GLY A 71 -3.65 11.37 17.65
C GLY A 71 -4.87 11.68 16.78
N LEU A 72 -5.07 12.94 16.38
CA LEU A 72 -6.26 13.33 15.64
C LEU A 72 -6.13 12.98 14.16
N HIS A 73 -7.26 12.64 13.54
CA HIS A 73 -7.36 12.37 12.11
C HIS A 73 -8.07 13.52 11.40
N LEU A 74 -7.51 13.96 10.27
CA LEU A 74 -8.07 15.03 9.46
C LEU A 74 -8.34 14.55 8.03
N PHE A 75 -9.48 14.93 7.48
CA PHE A 75 -9.87 14.67 6.10
C PHE A 75 -10.21 15.98 5.41
N LEU A 76 -9.50 16.29 4.33
CA LEU A 76 -9.70 17.47 3.51
C LEU A 76 -10.28 17.04 2.17
N ARG A 77 -11.60 17.15 2.03
CA ARG A 77 -12.36 16.75 0.83
C ARG A 77 -12.68 17.91 -0.12
N SER A 78 -12.51 19.15 0.34
CA SER A 78 -12.75 20.35 -0.46
C SER A 78 -11.65 21.38 -0.25
N TRP A 79 -11.43 22.21 -1.26
CA TRP A 79 -10.46 23.30 -1.18
C TRP A 79 -10.88 24.36 -0.13
N GLN A 80 -12.18 24.60 0.01
CA GLN A 80 -12.72 25.50 1.02
C GLN A 80 -12.29 25.09 2.44
N ARG A 81 -12.36 23.79 2.77
CA ARG A 81 -11.89 23.30 4.08
C ARG A 81 -10.38 23.47 4.27
N VAL A 82 -9.57 23.38 3.21
CA VAL A 82 -8.13 23.69 3.30
C VAL A 82 -7.93 25.14 3.75
N LEU A 83 -8.69 26.08 3.17
CA LEU A 83 -8.60 27.50 3.49
C LEU A 83 -9.10 27.80 4.92
N GLU A 84 -10.20 27.20 5.36
CA GLU A 84 -10.71 27.32 6.73
C GLU A 84 -9.70 26.79 7.76
N TRP A 85 -9.10 25.62 7.50
CA TRP A 85 -8.05 25.09 8.38
C TRP A 85 -6.82 25.98 8.42
N MET A 86 -6.50 26.64 7.30
CA MET A 86 -5.43 27.62 7.23
C MET A 86 -5.72 28.89 8.03
N ALA A 87 -6.96 29.40 7.99
CA ALA A 87 -7.36 30.65 8.63
C ALA A 87 -7.70 30.49 10.12
N ASP A 88 -8.50 29.48 10.46
CA ASP A 88 -9.29 29.47 11.69
C ASP A 88 -8.95 28.31 12.65
N ALA A 89 -8.26 27.26 12.18
CA ALA A 89 -7.97 26.11 13.02
C ALA A 89 -7.02 26.47 14.19
N PRO A 90 -7.40 26.22 15.46
CA PRO A 90 -6.54 26.50 16.60
C PRO A 90 -5.25 25.68 16.56
N ASP A 91 -4.12 26.32 16.88
CA ASP A 91 -2.80 25.67 16.83
C ASP A 91 -2.70 24.40 17.69
N SER A 92 -3.43 24.32 18.80
CA SER A 92 -3.46 23.11 19.63
C SER A 92 -4.12 21.92 18.93
N VAL A 93 -5.10 22.17 18.06
CA VAL A 93 -5.75 21.13 17.25
C VAL A 93 -4.84 20.73 16.11
N VAL A 94 -4.28 21.71 15.39
CA VAL A 94 -3.36 21.51 14.26
C VAL A 94 -2.13 20.69 14.68
N LYS A 95 -1.55 20.99 15.85
CA LYS A 95 -0.43 20.21 16.44
C LYS A 95 -0.87 18.83 16.95
N GLY A 96 -2.17 18.59 17.14
CA GLY A 96 -2.71 17.29 17.53
C GLY A 96 -2.98 16.35 16.35
N ILE A 97 -2.97 16.84 15.11
CA ILE A 97 -3.19 16.03 13.91
C ILE A 97 -2.01 15.09 13.70
N ARG A 98 -2.29 13.78 13.71
CA ARG A 98 -1.33 12.71 13.47
C ARG A 98 -1.46 12.10 12.08
N ARG A 99 -2.69 12.03 11.55
CA ARG A 99 -2.98 11.49 10.21
C ARG A 99 -3.82 12.46 9.38
N LEU A 100 -3.48 12.61 8.11
CA LEU A 100 -4.18 13.47 7.17
C LEU A 100 -4.51 12.71 5.89
N SER A 101 -5.75 12.82 5.43
CA SER A 101 -6.17 12.45 4.08
C SER A 101 -6.52 13.69 3.28
N ILE A 102 -5.87 13.91 2.14
CA ILE A 102 -6.25 14.92 1.15
C ILE A 102 -6.88 14.20 -0.03
N ASP A 103 -8.17 14.50 -0.21
CA ASP A 103 -9.03 13.86 -1.19
C ASP A 103 -9.90 14.91 -1.87
N ILE A 104 -9.26 15.83 -2.61
CA ILE A 104 -9.93 17.00 -3.18
C ILE A 104 -10.11 16.79 -4.68
N GLU A 105 -11.29 16.34 -5.07
CA GLU A 105 -11.65 16.29 -6.48
C GLU A 105 -11.82 17.69 -7.07
N TRP A 106 -11.48 17.84 -8.36
CA TRP A 106 -11.66 19.07 -9.11
C TRP A 106 -13.09 19.63 -9.06
N LYS A 107 -14.08 18.73 -9.04
CA LYS A 107 -15.50 19.11 -8.99
C LYS A 107 -15.88 19.84 -7.70
N PHE A 108 -15.07 19.79 -6.65
CA PHE A 108 -15.30 20.50 -5.38
C PHE A 108 -14.51 21.81 -5.27
N TRP A 109 -13.96 22.30 -6.38
CA TRP A 109 -13.31 23.60 -6.40
C TRP A 109 -14.33 24.75 -6.37
N PRO A 110 -14.00 25.88 -5.72
CA PRO A 110 -14.77 27.11 -5.77
C PRO A 110 -15.11 27.51 -7.22
N PRO A 111 -16.35 27.95 -7.50
CA PRO A 111 -16.77 28.37 -8.84
C PRO A 111 -15.87 29.43 -9.46
N GLU A 112 -15.25 30.30 -8.66
CA GLU A 112 -14.33 31.35 -9.11
C GLU A 112 -13.07 30.74 -9.74
N LEU A 113 -12.55 29.66 -9.16
CA LEU A 113 -11.40 28.92 -9.71
C LEU A 113 -11.80 28.07 -10.92
N LYS A 114 -13.03 27.53 -10.93
CA LYS A 114 -13.58 26.85 -12.12
C LYS A 114 -13.81 27.80 -13.29
N LYS A 115 -14.25 29.04 -13.04
CA LYS A 115 -14.41 30.05 -14.09
C LYS A 115 -13.07 30.49 -14.67
N LEU A 116 -12.01 30.53 -13.86
CA LEU A 116 -10.65 30.74 -14.35
C LEU A 116 -10.18 29.59 -15.24
N ASP A 117 -10.66 28.37 -15.01
CA ASP A 117 -10.38 27.19 -15.84
C ASP A 117 -11.10 27.25 -17.19
N GLU A 118 -12.41 27.50 -17.19
CA GLU A 118 -13.23 27.53 -18.40
C GLU A 118 -12.86 28.69 -19.34
N ASN A 119 -12.39 29.80 -18.77
CA ASN A 119 -11.97 31.00 -19.50
C ASN A 119 -10.46 31.16 -19.59
N ALA A 120 -9.67 30.14 -19.20
CA ALA A 120 -8.24 30.14 -19.47
C ALA A 120 -8.05 30.08 -20.98
N GLU A 121 -7.98 31.25 -21.63
CA GLU A 121 -7.43 31.36 -22.96
C GLU A 121 -6.08 30.67 -22.91
N ILE A 122 -5.97 29.58 -23.67
CA ILE A 122 -4.68 28.95 -23.93
C ILE A 122 -3.85 30.07 -24.53
N ASP A 123 -2.85 30.56 -23.79
CA ASP A 123 -1.94 31.54 -24.37
C ASP A 123 -1.31 30.94 -25.63
N MET A 124 -0.75 31.76 -26.52
CA MET A 124 -0.17 31.25 -27.76
C MET A 124 1.00 30.24 -27.53
N SER A 125 1.44 30.06 -26.28
CA SER A 125 2.44 29.08 -25.84
C SER A 125 1.84 27.78 -25.27
N GLY A 126 0.52 27.63 -25.20
CA GLY A 126 -0.10 26.40 -24.68
C GLY A 126 -0.18 26.33 -23.16
N HIS A 127 0.08 27.42 -22.44
CA HIS A 127 0.06 27.45 -20.98
C HIS A 127 -1.27 28.03 -20.48
N GLY A 128 -2.09 27.20 -19.82
CA GLY A 128 -3.18 27.71 -19.00
C GLY A 128 -2.61 28.43 -17.78
N ILE A 129 -3.00 29.68 -17.54
CA ILE A 129 -2.59 30.44 -16.35
C ILE A 129 -3.43 29.94 -15.16
N TYR A 130 -3.10 28.76 -14.65
CA TYR A 130 -3.72 28.23 -13.45
C TYR A 130 -2.87 28.54 -12.21
N PRO A 131 -3.45 28.87 -11.05
CA PRO A 131 -2.69 29.16 -9.83
C PRO A 131 -2.12 27.88 -9.17
N LEU A 132 -1.46 27.01 -9.94
CA LEU A 132 -0.80 25.82 -9.42
C LEU A 132 0.22 26.17 -8.33
N ILE A 133 0.98 27.25 -8.53
CA ILE A 133 1.96 27.75 -7.56
C ILE A 133 1.27 28.21 -6.26
N PRO A 134 0.24 29.08 -6.27
CA PRO A 134 -0.54 29.39 -5.07
C PRO A 134 -1.17 28.16 -4.38
N THR A 135 -1.73 27.22 -5.14
CA THR A 135 -2.30 25.97 -4.57
C THR A 135 -1.22 25.16 -3.87
N TRP A 136 -0.08 24.96 -4.52
CA TRP A 136 1.07 24.26 -3.92
C TRP A 136 1.62 24.96 -2.68
N SER A 137 1.75 26.29 -2.75
CA SER A 137 2.19 27.11 -1.61
C SER A 137 1.22 27.01 -0.43
N THR A 138 -0.09 26.97 -0.69
CA THR A 138 -1.11 26.81 0.36
C THR A 138 -1.02 25.44 1.01
N ILE A 139 -0.90 24.37 0.22
CA ILE A 139 -0.76 22.99 0.73
C ILE A 139 0.50 22.84 1.57
N THR A 140 1.66 23.28 1.06
CA THR A 140 2.93 23.20 1.80
C THR A 140 2.90 24.03 3.08
N SER A 141 2.25 25.19 3.05
CA SER A 141 2.05 26.00 4.26
C SER A 141 1.17 25.28 5.30
N LEU A 142 0.06 24.66 4.88
CA LEU A 142 -0.78 23.87 5.77
C LEU A 142 0.00 22.70 6.38
N LEU A 143 0.67 21.91 5.54
CA LEU A 143 1.44 20.74 5.97
C LEU A 143 2.55 21.14 6.97
N SER A 144 3.21 22.27 6.75
CA SER A 144 4.25 22.77 7.66
C SER A 144 3.73 23.10 9.08
N ARG A 145 2.44 23.42 9.23
CA ARG A 145 1.81 23.66 10.54
C ARG A 145 1.50 22.36 11.29
N LEU A 146 1.29 21.25 10.56
CA LEU A 146 0.94 19.94 11.11
C LEU A 146 2.18 19.22 11.65
N THR A 147 2.82 19.80 12.67
CA THR A 147 4.12 19.35 13.20
C THR A 147 4.13 17.94 13.80
N SER A 148 2.96 17.35 14.09
CA SER A 148 2.80 15.97 14.60
C SER A 148 2.33 14.99 13.53
N LEU A 149 2.25 15.41 12.25
CA LEU A 149 1.79 14.56 11.17
C LEU A 149 2.77 13.41 10.93
N GLU A 150 2.30 12.19 11.15
CA GLU A 150 3.07 10.95 10.95
C GLU A 150 2.64 10.22 9.67
N GLU A 151 1.42 10.44 9.19
CA GLU A 151 0.87 9.74 8.03
C GLU A 151 0.02 10.65 7.12
N LEU A 152 0.24 10.56 5.81
CA LEU A 152 -0.42 11.36 4.79
C LEU A 152 -0.92 10.47 3.65
N TYR A 153 -2.19 10.61 3.31
CA TYR A 153 -2.84 10.01 2.14
C TYR A 153 -3.16 11.10 1.12
N LEU A 154 -2.85 10.83 -0.15
CA LEU A 154 -3.19 11.67 -1.30
C LEU A 154 -3.97 10.80 -2.30
N SER A 155 -5.29 10.86 -2.26
CA SER A 155 -6.15 10.09 -3.18
C SER A 155 -6.57 10.94 -4.38
N HIS A 156 -6.97 12.18 -4.14
CA HIS A 156 -7.15 13.18 -5.19
C HIS A 156 -6.33 14.41 -4.90
N SER A 157 -5.52 14.77 -5.89
CA SER A 157 -4.65 15.93 -5.77
C SER A 157 -5.33 17.18 -6.34
N PRO A 158 -5.47 18.26 -5.54
CA PRO A 158 -5.83 19.57 -6.07
C PRO A 158 -4.74 20.13 -7.02
N LEU A 159 -3.57 19.49 -7.11
CA LEU A 159 -2.53 19.87 -8.06
C LEU A 159 -2.75 19.23 -9.43
N CYS A 160 -3.70 18.32 -9.57
CA CYS A 160 -3.94 17.60 -10.81
C CYS A 160 -4.56 18.50 -11.90
N GLN A 161 -3.74 18.89 -12.87
CA GLN A 161 -4.14 19.71 -14.03
C GLN A 161 -3.96 18.98 -15.36
N HIS A 162 -3.70 17.67 -15.32
CA HIS A 162 -3.51 16.86 -16.50
C HIS A 162 -4.84 16.67 -17.24
N ARG A 163 -5.05 17.52 -18.24
CA ARG A 163 -5.99 17.32 -19.33
C ARG A 163 -5.23 16.92 -20.58
N SER A 164 -5.93 16.43 -21.60
CA SER A 164 -5.33 15.93 -22.86
C SER A 164 -4.35 16.88 -23.56
N LYS A 165 -4.25 18.16 -23.15
CA LYS A 165 -3.37 19.18 -23.72
C LYS A 165 -2.40 19.87 -22.75
N PHE A 166 -2.41 19.56 -21.45
CA PHE A 166 -1.60 20.27 -20.44
C PHE A 166 -0.79 19.32 -19.54
N THR A 167 0.46 19.69 -19.27
CA THR A 167 1.34 19.12 -18.22
C THR A 167 1.93 20.28 -17.44
N MET A 168 1.53 20.48 -16.18
CA MET A 168 1.97 21.63 -15.39
C MET A 168 2.60 21.25 -14.04
N THR A 169 2.37 20.05 -13.51
CA THR A 169 2.92 19.67 -12.20
C THR A 169 4.44 19.57 -12.17
N SER A 170 5.08 19.27 -13.31
CA SER A 170 6.54 19.30 -13.49
C SER A 170 7.17 20.69 -13.31
N GLN A 171 6.38 21.77 -13.37
CA GLN A 171 6.86 23.13 -13.09
C GLN A 171 7.00 23.41 -11.59
N LEU A 172 6.35 22.61 -10.75
CA LEU A 172 6.45 22.75 -9.30
C LEU A 172 7.83 22.33 -8.82
N LYS A 173 8.33 23.06 -7.83
CA LYS A 173 9.57 22.72 -7.13
C LYS A 173 9.27 22.42 -5.68
N CYS A 174 9.97 21.44 -5.13
CA CYS A 174 9.95 21.19 -3.70
C CYS A 174 10.49 22.44 -2.98
N PRO A 175 9.74 23.04 -2.03
CA PRO A 175 10.24 24.16 -1.25
C PRO A 175 11.53 23.81 -0.50
N PRO A 176 12.44 24.78 -0.26
CA PRO A 176 13.71 24.52 0.41
C PRO A 176 13.56 24.13 1.89
N LEU A 177 12.44 24.48 2.54
CA LEU A 177 12.13 24.04 3.90
C LEU A 177 11.46 22.67 3.91
N ASP A 178 11.82 21.84 4.89
CA ASP A 178 11.12 20.59 5.15
C ASP A 178 9.77 20.88 5.79
N PHE A 179 8.69 20.65 5.03
CA PHE A 179 7.31 20.87 5.50
C PHE A 179 6.65 19.59 6.04
N LEU A 180 7.38 18.45 6.06
CA LEU A 180 6.92 17.15 6.56
C LEU A 180 7.97 16.44 7.45
N PRO A 181 8.54 17.11 8.47
CA PRO A 181 9.70 16.60 9.20
C PRO A 181 9.43 15.35 10.06
N GLN A 182 8.17 15.09 10.45
CA GLN A 182 7.78 13.92 11.26
C GLN A 182 7.10 12.81 10.45
N LEU A 183 6.87 13.02 9.14
CA LEU A 183 6.12 12.07 8.33
C LEU A 183 6.89 10.76 8.21
N LYS A 184 6.20 9.66 8.56
CA LYS A 184 6.70 8.29 8.54
C LYS A 184 6.03 7.45 7.47
N SER A 185 4.78 7.75 7.14
CA SER A 185 3.97 7.01 6.15
C SER A 185 3.39 7.98 5.12
N LEU A 186 3.51 7.63 3.83
CA LEU A 186 3.00 8.43 2.72
C LEU A 186 2.37 7.51 1.67
N ALA A 187 1.09 7.73 1.37
CA ALA A 187 0.36 6.98 0.36
C ALA A 187 -0.13 7.90 -0.77
N PHE A 188 0.22 7.55 -2.00
CA PHE A 188 -0.31 8.12 -3.23
C PHE A 188 -1.29 7.13 -3.85
N GLU A 189 -2.56 7.49 -3.84
CA GLU A 189 -3.67 6.73 -4.43
C GLU A 189 -4.32 7.59 -5.53
N ILE A 190 -3.47 8.18 -6.36
CA ILE A 190 -3.85 9.21 -7.33
C ILE A 190 -4.18 8.56 -8.67
N ARG A 191 -5.42 8.73 -9.14
CA ARG A 191 -5.85 8.14 -10.42
C ARG A 191 -5.14 8.69 -11.65
N CYS A 192 -4.77 9.97 -11.61
CA CYS A 192 -4.04 10.57 -12.71
C CYS A 192 -2.62 10.01 -12.73
N SER A 193 -2.31 9.14 -13.70
CA SER A 193 -1.01 8.48 -13.87
C SER A 193 0.17 9.46 -13.80
N ARG A 194 0.07 10.60 -14.48
CA ARG A 194 1.10 11.66 -14.44
C ARG A 194 1.27 12.27 -13.04
N CYS A 195 0.19 12.55 -12.32
CA CYS A 195 0.29 13.06 -10.95
C CYS A 195 0.85 12.00 -9.99
N ALA A 196 0.48 10.73 -10.19
CA ALA A 196 0.98 9.62 -9.39
C ALA A 196 2.50 9.44 -9.53
N GLN A 197 3.08 9.89 -10.65
CA GLN A 197 4.52 9.91 -10.91
C GLN A 197 5.20 11.18 -10.37
N GLU A 198 4.66 12.35 -10.70
CA GLU A 198 5.35 13.63 -10.44
C GLU A 198 5.26 14.06 -8.97
N LEU A 199 4.14 13.78 -8.29
CA LEU A 199 3.92 14.22 -6.91
C LEU A 199 4.85 13.54 -5.89
N PRO A 200 5.18 12.24 -5.99
CA PRO A 200 6.27 11.64 -5.21
C PRO A 200 7.55 12.51 -5.18
N GLY A 201 7.97 13.03 -6.34
CA GLY A 201 9.13 13.91 -6.48
C GLY A 201 9.04 15.24 -5.72
N LEU A 202 7.83 15.73 -5.42
CA LEU A 202 7.62 16.95 -4.65
C LEU A 202 7.55 16.71 -3.14
N PHE A 203 7.01 15.58 -2.70
CA PHE A 203 6.73 15.30 -1.30
C PHE A 203 7.86 14.53 -0.62
N ILE A 204 8.38 13.46 -1.24
CA ILE A 204 9.35 12.57 -0.61
C ILE A 204 10.63 13.31 -0.16
N PRO A 205 11.23 14.21 -0.96
CA PRO A 205 12.39 14.98 -0.52
C PRO A 205 12.14 15.80 0.76
N ALA A 206 10.91 16.20 1.06
CA ALA A 206 10.58 16.95 2.28
C ALA A 206 10.39 16.07 3.52
N CYS A 207 10.41 14.74 3.36
CA CYS A 207 10.10 13.76 4.42
C CYS A 207 11.37 13.17 5.02
N THR A 208 11.85 13.75 6.11
CA THR A 208 13.16 13.38 6.69
C THR A 208 13.16 12.09 7.53
N LYS A 209 11.97 11.54 7.81
CA LYS A 209 11.74 10.36 8.66
C LYS A 209 10.87 9.29 7.97
N ILE A 210 10.73 9.38 6.65
CA ILE A 210 9.87 8.48 5.88
C ILE A 210 10.33 7.02 6.05
N GLN A 211 9.38 6.13 6.30
CA GLN A 211 9.59 4.69 6.52
C GLN A 211 8.67 3.83 5.67
N HIS A 212 7.51 4.35 5.26
CA HIS A 212 6.50 3.59 4.54
C HIS A 212 5.98 4.40 3.37
N ILE A 213 6.02 3.82 2.17
CA ILE A 213 5.56 4.48 0.96
C ILE A 213 4.64 3.55 0.16
N LYS A 214 3.49 4.07 -0.27
CA LYS A 214 2.59 3.46 -1.26
C LYS A 214 2.47 4.39 -2.46
N MET A 215 2.77 3.91 -3.66
CA MET A 215 2.79 4.74 -4.87
C MET A 215 2.74 3.94 -6.17
N PHE A 216 2.63 4.66 -7.29
CA PHE A 216 2.66 4.11 -8.64
C PHE A 216 4.08 4.22 -9.23
N SER A 217 4.57 3.17 -9.87
CA SER A 217 5.81 3.14 -10.66
C SER A 217 5.46 2.99 -12.14
N THR A 218 6.18 3.70 -13.00
CA THR A 218 6.06 3.52 -14.44
C THR A 218 7.33 3.89 -15.17
N ILE A 219 7.61 3.14 -16.23
CA ILE A 219 8.80 3.33 -17.06
C ILE A 219 8.56 4.46 -18.10
N MET A 220 7.30 4.75 -18.44
CA MET A 220 6.93 5.54 -19.62
C MET A 220 7.44 6.99 -19.65
N TYR A 221 7.75 7.60 -18.51
CA TYR A 221 7.99 9.05 -18.42
C TYR A 221 9.40 9.46 -17.97
N GLY A 222 10.33 8.51 -17.80
CA GLY A 222 11.75 8.80 -17.56
C GLY A 222 12.11 9.42 -16.20
N ASP A 223 11.12 9.78 -15.39
CA ASP A 223 11.30 10.14 -13.98
C ASP A 223 11.39 8.87 -13.12
N ASP A 224 12.55 8.22 -13.20
CA ASP A 224 12.89 7.04 -12.39
C ASP A 224 12.98 7.43 -10.89
N TRP A 225 12.58 6.51 -10.00
CA TRP A 225 12.84 6.55 -8.55
C TRP A 225 14.26 6.99 -8.22
N GLN A 226 15.24 6.61 -9.05
CA GLN A 226 16.63 7.07 -8.93
C GLN A 226 16.74 8.60 -8.85
N THR A 227 16.00 9.33 -9.67
CA THR A 227 15.98 10.80 -9.65
C THR A 227 15.39 11.31 -8.35
N MET A 228 14.25 10.76 -7.92
CA MET A 228 13.59 11.17 -6.68
C MET A 228 14.47 10.92 -5.44
N PHE A 229 15.07 9.73 -5.33
CA PHE A 229 15.93 9.39 -4.20
C PHE A 229 17.27 10.11 -4.25
N LYS A 230 17.81 10.40 -5.44
CA LYS A 230 18.95 11.30 -5.57
C LYS A 230 18.64 12.70 -5.06
N VAL A 231 17.47 13.28 -5.41
CA VAL A 231 17.04 14.57 -4.87
C VAL A 231 16.88 14.51 -3.34
N TRP A 232 16.39 13.39 -2.80
CA TRP A 232 16.33 13.17 -1.35
C TRP A 232 17.73 13.14 -0.72
N GLU A 233 18.68 12.41 -1.30
CA GLU A 233 20.06 12.28 -0.80
C GLU A 233 20.80 13.62 -0.87
N GLU A 234 20.68 14.36 -1.98
CA GLU A 234 21.25 15.69 -2.15
C GLU A 234 20.73 16.68 -1.09
N ARG A 235 19.46 16.53 -0.71
CA ARG A 235 18.83 17.37 0.32
C ARG A 235 19.18 16.93 1.74
N HIS A 236 19.42 15.64 1.96
CA HIS A 236 19.71 15.04 3.27
C HIS A 236 21.03 14.25 3.28
N PRO A 237 22.19 14.88 2.98
CA PRO A 237 23.46 14.18 2.78
C PRO A 237 23.96 13.44 4.02
N ASP A 238 23.53 13.86 5.21
CA ASP A 238 23.92 13.26 6.50
C ASP A 238 22.98 12.12 6.95
N ARG A 239 22.02 11.73 6.11
CA ARG A 239 20.99 10.73 6.47
C ARG A 239 20.94 9.60 5.47
N LYS A 240 20.62 8.41 5.98
CA LYS A 240 20.23 7.26 5.15
C LYS A 240 18.71 7.14 5.13
N LEU A 241 18.17 6.83 3.96
CA LEU A 241 16.75 6.56 3.81
C LEU A 241 16.39 5.28 4.58
N GLY A 242 15.60 5.42 5.65
CA GLY A 242 15.19 4.31 6.52
C GLY A 242 13.89 3.64 6.05
N LEU A 243 13.75 3.39 4.74
CA LEU A 243 12.53 2.85 4.15
C LEU A 243 12.33 1.37 4.56
N LYS A 244 11.21 1.07 5.21
CA LYS A 244 10.84 -0.26 5.73
C LYS A 244 9.77 -0.95 4.91
N THR A 245 8.76 -0.22 4.45
CA THR A 245 7.66 -0.78 3.66
C THR A 245 7.54 -0.02 2.36
N LEU A 246 7.45 -0.76 1.26
CA LEU A 246 7.23 -0.20 -0.07
C LEU A 246 6.11 -0.98 -0.78
N ALA A 247 5.04 -0.28 -1.14
CA ALA A 247 3.93 -0.81 -1.93
C ALA A 247 3.85 -0.10 -3.29
N LEU A 248 4.21 -0.82 -4.34
CA LEU A 248 4.27 -0.32 -5.70
C LEU A 248 3.14 -0.90 -6.55
N LEU A 249 2.46 0.00 -7.26
CA LEU A 249 1.61 -0.33 -8.40
C LEU A 249 2.42 -0.07 -9.66
N LEU A 250 2.78 -1.12 -10.39
CA LEU A 250 3.58 -1.07 -11.59
C LEU A 250 2.68 -1.01 -12.82
N ASP A 251 3.12 -0.32 -13.86
CA ASP A 251 2.48 -0.43 -15.17
C ASP A 251 2.64 -1.85 -15.77
N ASN A 252 1.82 -2.16 -16.76
CA ASN A 252 1.79 -3.46 -17.44
C ASN A 252 3.08 -3.74 -18.23
N GLU A 253 3.80 -2.71 -18.66
CA GLU A 253 5.08 -2.84 -19.38
C GLU A 253 6.28 -3.05 -18.44
N THR A 254 6.09 -2.83 -17.14
CA THR A 254 7.17 -2.88 -16.15
C THR A 254 7.62 -4.31 -15.91
N VAL A 255 8.91 -4.55 -16.14
CA VAL A 255 9.56 -5.81 -15.85
C VAL A 255 9.94 -5.85 -14.38
N VAL A 256 9.21 -6.63 -13.57
CA VAL A 256 9.38 -6.71 -12.10
C VAL A 256 10.83 -6.98 -11.68
N LYS A 257 11.56 -7.83 -12.41
CA LYS A 257 12.96 -8.11 -12.11
C LYS A 257 13.87 -6.89 -12.35
N GLU A 258 13.57 -6.01 -13.30
CA GLU A 258 14.37 -4.79 -13.51
C GLU A 258 14.09 -3.78 -12.40
N GLU A 259 12.81 -3.60 -12.06
CA GLU A 259 12.40 -2.76 -10.94
C GLU A 259 13.04 -3.22 -9.60
N LEU A 260 13.09 -4.52 -9.34
CA LEU A 260 13.80 -5.07 -8.17
C LEU A 260 15.31 -4.76 -8.18
N GLN A 261 15.93 -4.67 -9.34
CA GLN A 261 17.34 -4.33 -9.45
C GLN A 261 17.60 -2.88 -9.03
N ASP A 262 16.74 -1.97 -9.49
CA ASP A 262 16.88 -0.53 -9.28
C ASP A 262 16.54 -0.13 -7.85
N LEU A 263 15.49 -0.73 -7.29
CA LEU A 263 15.10 -0.55 -5.89
C LEU A 263 16.17 -1.01 -4.90
N ALA A 264 17.03 -1.97 -5.27
CA ALA A 264 18.07 -2.50 -4.37
C ALA A 264 19.11 -1.44 -3.97
N ILE A 265 19.24 -0.36 -4.75
CA ILE A 265 20.14 0.77 -4.44
C ILE A 265 19.70 1.47 -3.14
N TRP A 266 18.39 1.58 -2.92
CA TRP A 266 17.79 2.35 -1.83
C TRP A 266 17.09 1.48 -0.79
N GLY A 267 16.72 0.27 -1.18
CA GLY A 267 15.88 -0.66 -0.42
C GLY A 267 16.63 -1.54 0.57
N SER A 268 17.88 -1.22 0.94
CA SER A 268 18.68 -2.05 1.85
C SER A 268 18.03 -2.29 3.22
N GLU A 269 17.21 -1.36 3.70
CA GLU A 269 16.48 -1.44 4.98
C GLU A 269 15.02 -1.94 4.84
N LEU A 270 14.59 -2.30 3.60
CA LEU A 270 13.23 -2.77 3.36
C LEU A 270 12.98 -4.08 4.10
N ARG A 271 11.81 -4.13 4.75
CA ARG A 271 11.27 -5.30 5.44
C ARG A 271 10.04 -5.86 4.73
N GLU A 272 9.29 -5.01 4.05
CA GLU A 272 8.08 -5.38 3.35
C GLU A 272 8.10 -4.76 1.95
N LEU A 273 7.98 -5.59 0.92
CA LEU A 273 7.92 -5.15 -0.46
C LEU A 273 6.72 -5.81 -1.16
N HIS A 274 5.82 -4.96 -1.62
CA HIS A 274 4.66 -5.34 -2.41
C HIS A 274 4.78 -4.70 -3.79
N MET A 275 4.74 -5.50 -4.85
CA MET A 275 4.90 -5.06 -6.23
C MET A 275 3.77 -5.66 -7.05
N ILE A 276 2.92 -4.83 -7.61
CA ILE A 276 1.68 -5.29 -8.22
C ILE A 276 1.59 -4.68 -9.61
N LYS A 277 1.49 -5.51 -10.64
CA LYS A 277 1.19 -5.02 -11.99
C LYS A 277 -0.32 -4.85 -12.14
N CYS A 278 -0.74 -3.76 -12.78
CA CYS A 278 -2.14 -3.54 -13.11
C CYS A 278 -2.25 -2.96 -14.52
N ASP A 279 -3.24 -3.42 -15.27
CA ASP A 279 -3.63 -2.90 -16.56
C ASP A 279 -5.05 -2.30 -16.50
N SER A 280 -5.68 -2.05 -17.65
CA SER A 280 -7.07 -1.58 -17.70
C SER A 280 -8.10 -2.61 -17.24
N ASP A 281 -7.74 -3.89 -17.28
CA ASP A 281 -8.63 -5.02 -17.04
C ASP A 281 -8.47 -5.57 -15.61
N GLY A 282 -7.40 -5.17 -14.91
CA GLY A 282 -7.21 -5.32 -13.49
C GLY A 282 -5.80 -5.77 -13.11
N LEU A 283 -5.73 -6.62 -12.10
CA LEU A 283 -4.47 -7.18 -11.62
C LEU A 283 -3.82 -8.04 -12.71
N GLU A 284 -2.51 -7.88 -12.91
CA GLU A 284 -1.71 -8.79 -13.74
C GLU A 284 -0.71 -9.57 -12.88
N PRO A 285 -0.42 -10.85 -13.21
CA PRO A 285 0.70 -11.55 -12.63
C PRO A 285 2.02 -10.82 -12.91
N GLY A 286 2.83 -10.62 -11.87
CA GLY A 286 4.20 -10.16 -12.06
C GLY A 286 5.07 -11.23 -12.72
N PHE A 287 4.76 -12.51 -12.45
CA PHE A 287 5.47 -13.67 -12.96
C PHE A 287 4.53 -14.85 -13.17
N PHE A 288 4.79 -15.63 -14.21
CA PHE A 288 4.24 -16.98 -14.35
C PHE A 288 5.33 -17.99 -14.00
N LEU A 289 5.11 -18.78 -12.96
CA LEU A 289 6.08 -19.74 -12.44
C LEU A 289 5.64 -21.17 -12.80
N GLY A 290 6.30 -21.77 -13.79
CA GLY A 290 6.19 -23.20 -14.07
C GLY A 290 7.00 -24.02 -13.07
N GLY A 291 6.53 -25.23 -12.76
CA GLY A 291 7.27 -26.17 -11.91
C GLY A 291 7.15 -27.61 -12.41
N GLN A 292 8.29 -28.28 -12.58
CA GLN A 292 8.38 -29.69 -12.93
C GLN A 292 9.12 -30.47 -11.83
N ARG A 293 8.73 -31.73 -11.58
CA ARG A 293 9.46 -32.62 -10.67
C ARG A 293 10.53 -33.37 -11.44
N ILE A 294 11.76 -33.34 -10.96
CA ILE A 294 12.82 -34.20 -11.51
C ILE A 294 12.58 -35.63 -11.03
N ILE A 295 12.48 -36.57 -11.97
CA ILE A 295 12.53 -38.00 -11.67
C ILE A 295 14.00 -38.43 -11.77
N LEU A 296 14.64 -38.69 -10.63
CA LEU A 296 16.00 -39.24 -10.63
C LEU A 296 15.96 -40.71 -11.10
N ASN A 297 16.94 -41.08 -11.93
CA ASN A 297 17.06 -42.40 -12.56
C ASN A 297 17.19 -43.58 -11.58
N ASP A 298 17.37 -43.33 -10.28
CA ASP A 298 17.50 -44.36 -9.26
C ASP A 298 16.15 -44.89 -8.72
N GLY A 299 15.03 -44.44 -9.29
CA GLY A 299 13.68 -44.82 -8.86
C GLY A 299 13.31 -44.29 -7.48
N LYS A 300 14.20 -43.53 -6.82
CA LYS A 300 13.85 -42.75 -5.64
C LYS A 300 13.41 -41.41 -6.16
N HIS A 301 12.14 -41.10 -5.95
CA HIS A 301 11.63 -39.75 -6.16
C HIS A 301 12.35 -38.78 -5.21
N GLY A 302 13.49 -38.26 -5.63
CA GLY A 302 14.04 -37.02 -5.08
C GLY A 302 12.94 -35.99 -5.18
N LYS A 303 12.57 -35.36 -4.07
CA LYS A 303 11.57 -34.28 -4.05
C LYS A 303 12.22 -32.99 -4.57
N GLN A 304 12.83 -33.04 -5.75
CA GLN A 304 13.48 -31.89 -6.34
C GLN A 304 12.56 -31.30 -7.41
N TRP A 305 12.21 -30.04 -7.20
CA TRP A 305 11.48 -29.23 -8.15
C TRP A 305 12.48 -28.42 -8.96
N ILE A 306 12.22 -28.32 -10.26
CA ILE A 306 12.81 -27.30 -11.12
C ILE A 306 11.70 -26.33 -11.50
N PHE A 307 12.06 -25.06 -11.57
CA PHE A 307 11.13 -24.00 -11.93
C PHE A 307 11.53 -23.42 -13.28
N LYS A 308 10.64 -22.64 -13.89
CA LYS A 308 10.91 -21.78 -15.05
C LYS A 308 9.98 -20.57 -14.96
N LEU A 309 10.52 -19.37 -15.19
CA LEU A 309 9.70 -18.18 -15.35
C LEU A 309 9.25 -18.05 -16.80
N PHE A 310 7.99 -17.69 -17.00
CA PHE A 310 7.44 -17.40 -18.32
C PHE A 310 7.04 -15.93 -18.40
N GLY A 311 7.39 -15.27 -19.51
CA GLY A 311 7.08 -13.87 -19.74
C GLY A 311 5.62 -13.62 -20.14
N ASN A 312 4.96 -14.63 -20.71
CA ASN A 312 3.58 -14.55 -21.18
C ASN A 312 2.72 -15.62 -20.54
N TRP A 313 1.41 -15.38 -20.59
CA TRP A 313 0.39 -16.34 -20.22
C TRP A 313 0.56 -17.66 -21.00
N ILE A 314 0.67 -18.78 -20.30
CA ILE A 314 0.71 -20.12 -20.92
C ILE A 314 -0.61 -20.83 -20.71
N THR A 315 -1.33 -21.03 -21.80
CA THR A 315 -2.46 -21.97 -21.85
C THR A 315 -1.92 -23.38 -22.09
N GLY A 316 -2.11 -24.28 -21.14
CA GLY A 316 -1.89 -25.71 -21.37
C GLY A 316 -0.43 -26.15 -21.30
N LEU A 317 0.22 -25.97 -20.15
CA LEU A 317 1.31 -26.88 -19.77
C LEU A 317 0.70 -28.27 -19.58
N SER A 318 0.43 -28.98 -20.68
CA SER A 318 0.17 -30.41 -20.61
C SER A 318 1.49 -31.07 -20.21
N ASP A 319 1.43 -32.06 -19.31
CA ASP A 319 2.61 -32.85 -18.89
C ASP A 319 3.32 -33.55 -20.10
N ASP A 320 2.79 -33.43 -21.34
CA ASP A 320 3.16 -34.22 -22.52
C ASP A 320 3.77 -33.45 -23.72
N GLU A 321 3.74 -32.10 -23.81
CA GLU A 321 4.06 -31.40 -25.08
C GLU A 321 5.43 -30.70 -25.21
N ASP A 322 6.28 -30.64 -24.17
CA ASP A 322 7.62 -30.03 -24.27
C ASP A 322 8.75 -30.93 -23.75
N GLU A 323 8.82 -32.18 -24.23
CA GLU A 323 10.00 -33.06 -24.05
C GLU A 323 11.30 -32.51 -24.69
N GLY A 324 11.25 -31.34 -25.33
CA GLY A 324 12.39 -30.71 -26.01
C GLY A 324 12.84 -29.35 -25.46
N ASP A 325 12.13 -28.78 -24.48
CA ASP A 325 12.43 -27.43 -23.98
C ASP A 325 13.36 -27.53 -22.76
N ASP A 326 14.51 -26.86 -22.82
CA ASP A 326 15.62 -27.04 -21.88
C ASP A 326 15.29 -26.41 -20.51
N TRP A 327 14.60 -27.16 -19.64
CA TRP A 327 14.32 -26.76 -18.25
C TRP A 327 15.62 -26.60 -17.42
N GLU A 328 16.76 -27.05 -17.93
CA GLU A 328 18.06 -26.92 -17.27
C GLU A 328 18.61 -25.47 -17.30
N ASP A 329 18.25 -24.64 -18.29
CA ASP A 329 18.68 -23.23 -18.39
C ASP A 329 17.58 -22.25 -17.94
N ASN A 330 17.26 -22.26 -16.64
CA ASN A 330 16.32 -21.30 -16.05
C ASN A 330 17.02 -20.00 -15.62
N LYS A 331 17.52 -19.27 -16.61
CA LYS A 331 18.23 -18.00 -16.38
C LYS A 331 17.35 -16.95 -15.70
N ASP A 332 16.07 -16.84 -16.08
CA ASP A 332 15.19 -15.78 -15.58
C ASP A 332 14.83 -15.92 -14.09
N TRP A 333 14.50 -17.13 -13.62
CA TRP A 333 14.26 -17.36 -12.19
C TRP A 333 15.53 -17.17 -11.37
N THR A 334 16.67 -17.63 -11.90
CA THR A 334 17.96 -17.45 -11.24
C THR A 334 18.32 -15.98 -11.13
N GLU A 335 18.13 -15.20 -12.20
CA GLU A 335 18.31 -13.75 -12.21
C GLU A 335 17.38 -13.05 -11.21
N PHE A 336 16.10 -13.44 -11.17
CA PHE A 336 15.14 -12.93 -10.19
C PHE A 336 15.61 -13.20 -8.75
N LEU A 337 16.04 -14.42 -8.45
CA LEU A 337 16.55 -14.81 -7.14
C LEU A 337 17.83 -14.05 -6.75
N GLU A 338 18.73 -13.82 -7.70
CA GLU A 338 19.93 -13.00 -7.49
C GLU A 338 19.58 -11.56 -7.15
N LYS A 339 18.56 -10.99 -7.81
CA LYS A 339 18.10 -9.64 -7.51
C LYS A 339 17.39 -9.55 -6.17
N LEU A 340 16.59 -10.57 -5.81
CA LEU A 340 15.95 -10.68 -4.49
C LEU A 340 16.99 -10.81 -3.36
N SER A 341 18.15 -11.42 -3.61
CA SER A 341 19.22 -11.56 -2.60
C SER A 341 19.84 -10.23 -2.16
N LYS A 342 19.57 -9.14 -2.88
CA LYS A 342 20.09 -7.80 -2.56
C LYS A 342 19.40 -7.12 -1.39
N TYR A 343 18.35 -7.75 -0.83
CA TYR A 343 17.55 -7.19 0.26
C TYR A 343 17.78 -7.97 1.57
N PRO A 344 18.80 -7.60 2.37
CA PRO A 344 19.23 -8.39 3.54
C PRO A 344 18.25 -8.35 4.72
N HIS A 345 17.27 -7.46 4.69
CA HIS A 345 16.30 -7.23 5.76
C HIS A 345 14.85 -7.53 5.36
N LEU A 346 14.63 -8.00 4.12
CA LEU A 346 13.30 -8.26 3.60
C LEU A 346 12.65 -9.43 4.31
N GLU A 347 11.56 -9.18 5.02
CA GLU A 347 10.82 -10.17 5.82
C GLU A 347 9.57 -10.67 5.08
N THR A 348 8.93 -9.80 4.30
CA THR A 348 7.71 -10.09 3.53
C THR A 348 7.87 -9.64 2.08
N PHE A 349 7.51 -10.52 1.16
CA PHE A 349 7.57 -10.24 -0.27
C PHE A 349 6.29 -10.70 -0.99
N ASP A 350 5.71 -9.81 -1.80
CA ASP A 350 4.51 -10.05 -2.58
C ASP A 350 4.65 -9.42 -3.97
N CYS A 351 4.82 -10.23 -5.02
CA CYS A 351 4.93 -9.74 -6.40
C CYS A 351 3.98 -10.42 -7.39
N VAL A 352 2.86 -10.95 -6.89
CA VAL A 352 1.85 -11.64 -7.72
C VAL A 352 2.45 -12.77 -8.56
N ILE A 353 3.22 -13.67 -7.92
CA ILE A 353 3.79 -14.86 -8.59
C ILE A 353 2.67 -15.87 -8.83
N ASN A 354 2.36 -16.16 -10.09
CA ASN A 354 1.34 -17.12 -10.47
C ASN A 354 1.92 -18.51 -10.77
N PRO A 355 1.73 -19.50 -9.87
CA PRO A 355 2.24 -20.85 -10.09
C PRO A 355 1.35 -21.62 -11.08
N HIS A 356 1.91 -21.92 -12.24
CA HIS A 356 1.32 -22.80 -13.24
C HIS A 356 1.79 -24.23 -13.01
N ILE A 357 1.00 -25.00 -12.25
CA ILE A 357 1.30 -26.40 -11.94
C ILE A 357 0.04 -27.21 -12.17
N ASP A 358 0.09 -28.14 -13.10
CA ASP A 358 -1.05 -28.98 -13.46
C ASP A 358 -1.61 -29.72 -12.23
N GLN A 359 -2.90 -29.47 -11.93
CA GLN A 359 -3.73 -30.16 -10.94
C GLN A 359 -5.19 -29.66 -10.99
N GLY A 360 -6.14 -30.60 -10.84
CA GLY A 360 -7.57 -30.30 -10.73
C GLY A 360 -7.98 -29.43 -9.53
N TRP A 361 -9.18 -28.84 -9.64
CA TRP A 361 -9.66 -27.73 -8.80
C TRP A 361 -10.53 -28.15 -7.60
N PRO A 362 -10.29 -27.62 -6.38
CA PRO A 362 -11.24 -27.68 -5.27
C PRO A 362 -12.24 -26.50 -5.29
N PRO A 363 -13.38 -26.62 -4.58
CA PRO A 363 -14.42 -25.58 -4.48
C PRO A 363 -14.03 -24.38 -3.58
N ASN A 364 -14.65 -23.22 -3.85
CA ASN A 364 -14.25 -21.84 -3.47
C ASN A 364 -14.94 -21.26 -2.21
N VAL A 365 -14.33 -20.24 -1.56
CA VAL A 365 -14.90 -19.37 -0.49
C VAL A 365 -14.50 -17.90 -0.69
N ILE A 366 -15.45 -16.98 -0.92
CA ILE A 366 -15.22 -15.61 -1.43
C ILE A 366 -15.43 -14.54 -0.32
N PRO A 367 -14.51 -13.56 -0.12
CA PRO A 367 -14.73 -12.37 0.71
C PRO A 367 -15.50 -11.26 -0.05
N HIS A 368 -15.95 -10.23 0.67
CA HIS A 368 -16.87 -9.20 0.17
C HIS A 368 -16.44 -7.79 0.62
N ASP A 369 -16.86 -6.79 -0.14
CA ASP A 369 -16.31 -5.42 -0.17
C ASP A 369 -16.49 -4.61 1.13
N GLU A 370 -17.44 -4.99 1.99
CA GLU A 370 -17.74 -4.29 3.25
C GLU A 370 -16.83 -4.73 4.43
N GLN A 371 -15.97 -5.73 4.22
CA GLN A 371 -15.23 -6.36 5.30
C GLN A 371 -13.94 -5.60 5.66
N LYS A 372 -13.78 -5.24 6.94
CA LYS A 372 -12.53 -4.62 7.43
C LYS A 372 -11.37 -5.62 7.43
N ALA A 373 -10.13 -5.14 7.28
CA ALA A 373 -8.93 -5.99 7.29
C ALA A 373 -8.78 -6.81 8.59
N SER A 374 -9.17 -6.24 9.73
CA SER A 374 -9.15 -6.93 11.03
C SER A 374 -10.19 -8.06 11.13
N GLU A 375 -11.38 -7.85 10.57
CA GLU A 375 -12.46 -8.84 10.50
C GLU A 375 -12.10 -9.97 9.53
N TYR A 376 -11.44 -9.62 8.43
CA TYR A 376 -10.88 -10.56 7.47
C TYR A 376 -9.85 -11.48 8.13
N LYS A 377 -8.87 -10.93 8.86
CA LYS A 377 -7.89 -11.71 9.63
C LYS A 377 -8.55 -12.61 10.69
N ALA A 378 -9.60 -12.12 11.36
CA ALA A 378 -10.36 -12.92 12.32
C ALA A 378 -11.17 -14.05 11.66
N TYR A 379 -11.75 -13.79 10.49
CA TYR A 379 -12.44 -14.78 9.66
C TYR A 379 -11.50 -15.88 9.19
N GLN A 380 -10.32 -15.52 8.66
CA GLN A 380 -9.27 -16.48 8.30
C GLN A 380 -8.92 -17.41 9.46
N LYS A 381 -8.73 -16.85 10.66
CA LYS A 381 -8.42 -17.63 11.86
C LYS A 381 -9.52 -18.67 12.19
N ARG A 382 -10.80 -18.33 11.99
CA ARG A 382 -11.92 -19.28 12.17
C ARG A 382 -11.93 -20.34 11.07
N MET A 383 -11.68 -19.95 9.82
CA MET A 383 -11.66 -20.85 8.68
C MET A 383 -10.51 -21.86 8.71
N ARG A 384 -9.34 -21.49 9.26
CA ARG A 384 -8.21 -22.40 9.47
C ARG A 384 -8.61 -23.70 10.17
N ASN A 385 -9.57 -23.65 11.10
CA ASN A 385 -10.05 -24.84 11.82
C ASN A 385 -10.96 -25.75 10.96
N SER A 386 -11.71 -25.17 10.02
CA SER A 386 -12.62 -25.91 9.12
C SER A 386 -11.86 -26.51 7.93
N LEU A 387 -10.93 -25.72 7.36
CA LEU A 387 -10.17 -26.06 6.16
C LEU A 387 -8.96 -26.97 6.41
N ALA A 388 -8.53 -27.17 7.67
CA ALA A 388 -7.55 -28.19 8.02
C ALA A 388 -7.92 -29.61 7.51
N LYS A 389 -9.22 -29.87 7.28
CA LYS A 389 -9.72 -31.12 6.67
C LYS A 389 -9.47 -31.22 5.15
N TYR A 390 -9.30 -30.09 4.46
CA TYR A 390 -9.07 -30.00 3.02
C TYR A 390 -7.58 -29.92 2.63
N LYS A 391 -6.67 -29.93 3.61
CA LYS A 391 -5.21 -29.89 3.43
C LYS A 391 -4.64 -30.94 2.45
N ASN A 392 -5.45 -31.95 2.08
CA ASN A 392 -5.09 -33.02 1.16
C ASN A 392 -5.50 -32.80 -0.31
N THR A 393 -6.18 -31.70 -0.68
CA THR A 393 -6.74 -31.58 -2.05
C THR A 393 -5.74 -31.16 -3.13
N GLN A 394 -4.63 -30.48 -2.79
CA GLN A 394 -3.62 -30.06 -3.78
C GLN A 394 -2.16 -30.23 -3.28
N PRO A 395 -1.73 -31.46 -2.96
CA PRO A 395 -0.41 -31.70 -2.37
C PRO A 395 0.76 -31.41 -3.33
N ARG A 396 0.57 -31.55 -4.65
CA ARG A 396 1.62 -31.28 -5.65
C ARG A 396 1.83 -29.76 -5.82
N LEU A 397 0.77 -28.95 -5.87
CA LEU A 397 0.85 -27.47 -5.91
C LEU A 397 1.50 -26.92 -4.64
N ALA A 398 1.01 -27.31 -3.45
CA ALA A 398 1.57 -26.85 -2.19
C ALA A 398 3.06 -27.28 -2.04
N SER A 399 3.42 -28.49 -2.47
CA SER A 399 4.82 -28.94 -2.43
C SER A 399 5.72 -28.10 -3.34
N ALA A 400 5.23 -27.67 -4.49
CA ALA A 400 5.99 -26.86 -5.42
C ALA A 400 6.11 -25.40 -4.95
N MET A 401 5.01 -24.80 -4.47
CA MET A 401 5.05 -23.47 -3.84
C MET A 401 6.05 -23.46 -2.67
N ALA A 402 6.05 -24.50 -1.83
CA ALA A 402 6.99 -24.62 -0.72
C ALA A 402 8.44 -24.72 -1.20
N ALA A 403 8.70 -25.46 -2.29
CA ALA A 403 10.04 -25.56 -2.87
C ALA A 403 10.49 -24.23 -3.51
N ALA A 404 9.61 -23.52 -4.23
CA ALA A 404 9.90 -22.20 -4.80
C ALA A 404 10.21 -21.17 -3.70
N ALA A 405 9.37 -21.10 -2.67
CA ALA A 405 9.62 -20.25 -1.52
C ALA A 405 10.89 -20.65 -0.75
N GLY A 406 11.22 -21.95 -0.72
CA GLY A 406 12.51 -22.45 -0.19
C GLY A 406 13.71 -21.85 -0.92
N MET A 407 13.68 -21.82 -2.27
CA MET A 407 14.73 -21.19 -3.08
C MET A 407 14.82 -19.67 -2.84
N MET A 408 13.66 -19.00 -2.67
CA MET A 408 13.62 -17.58 -2.32
C MET A 408 14.27 -17.32 -0.96
N VAL A 409 13.94 -18.10 0.07
CA VAL A 409 14.51 -17.99 1.43
C VAL A 409 16.00 -18.36 1.45
N GLU A 410 16.45 -19.29 0.63
CA GLU A 410 17.88 -19.60 0.50
C GLU A 410 18.67 -18.37 0.03
N LYS A 411 18.11 -17.60 -0.90
CA LYS A 411 18.74 -16.43 -1.50
C LYS A 411 18.52 -15.14 -0.70
N ALA A 412 17.39 -15.03 0.00
CA ALA A 412 17.07 -13.94 0.93
C ALA A 412 16.66 -14.52 2.31
N PRO A 413 17.64 -14.87 3.17
CA PRO A 413 17.38 -15.60 4.42
C PRO A 413 16.52 -14.87 5.46
N SER A 414 16.39 -13.53 5.33
CA SER A 414 15.54 -12.69 6.17
C SER A 414 14.05 -12.91 5.92
N LEU A 415 13.68 -13.49 4.77
CA LEU A 415 12.29 -13.73 4.42
C LEU A 415 11.64 -14.67 5.45
N LYS A 416 10.51 -14.22 5.99
CA LYS A 416 9.69 -14.94 6.96
C LYS A 416 8.39 -15.41 6.34
N ASN A 417 7.85 -14.68 5.36
CA ASN A 417 6.59 -15.00 4.70
C ASN A 417 6.52 -14.36 3.30
N GLY A 418 5.54 -14.80 2.53
CA GLY A 418 5.22 -14.24 1.22
C GLY A 418 3.98 -14.89 0.62
N TYR A 419 3.73 -14.58 -0.65
CA TYR A 419 2.47 -14.92 -1.30
C TYR A 419 2.65 -15.44 -2.73
N PHE A 420 1.81 -16.40 -3.10
CA PHE A 420 1.59 -16.84 -4.48
C PHE A 420 0.15 -16.52 -4.88
N TRP A 421 -0.08 -16.26 -6.16
CA TRP A 421 -1.36 -15.77 -6.67
C TRP A 421 -1.78 -16.57 -7.89
N GLN A 422 -2.82 -17.38 -7.76
CA GLN A 422 -3.33 -18.18 -8.87
C GLN A 422 -4.56 -17.51 -9.49
N TYR A 423 -4.47 -17.20 -10.79
CA TYR A 423 -5.62 -16.80 -11.59
C TYR A 423 -6.49 -18.03 -11.92
N PRO A 424 -7.83 -17.92 -11.93
CA PRO A 424 -8.69 -19.05 -12.29
C PRO A 424 -8.55 -19.33 -13.78
N TYR A 425 -8.05 -20.52 -14.16
CA TYR A 425 -7.81 -20.88 -15.57
C TYR A 425 -9.08 -21.28 -16.33
N ASP A 426 -10.22 -21.42 -15.66
CA ASP A 426 -11.46 -21.85 -16.30
C ASP A 426 -12.29 -20.65 -16.78
N TYR A 427 -12.00 -20.19 -18.01
CA TYR A 427 -12.79 -19.17 -18.70
C TYR A 427 -14.28 -19.55 -18.85
N ASN A 428 -14.63 -20.83 -18.69
CA ASN A 428 -15.99 -21.33 -18.86
C ASN A 428 -16.73 -21.53 -17.53
N SER A 429 -16.06 -21.48 -16.37
CA SER A 429 -16.69 -21.65 -15.06
C SER A 429 -16.61 -20.35 -14.25
N GLU A 430 -17.78 -19.72 -14.11
CA GLU A 430 -18.11 -18.59 -13.24
C GLU A 430 -17.85 -17.17 -13.77
N SER A 431 -18.89 -16.35 -13.59
CA SER A 431 -19.00 -14.93 -13.87
C SER A 431 -18.13 -14.03 -12.99
N ALA A 432 -17.21 -14.58 -12.21
CA ALA A 432 -16.39 -13.84 -11.26
C ALA A 432 -14.92 -14.23 -11.46
N HIS A 433 -14.15 -13.30 -12.02
CA HIS A 433 -12.70 -13.39 -12.14
C HIS A 433 -12.07 -13.43 -10.73
N ILE A 434 -12.02 -14.60 -10.07
CA ILE A 434 -11.61 -14.72 -8.66
C ILE A 434 -10.18 -15.23 -8.54
N TRP A 435 -9.30 -14.37 -8.03
CA TRP A 435 -7.93 -14.70 -7.67
C TRP A 435 -7.83 -15.52 -6.41
N ARG A 436 -6.86 -16.43 -6.38
CA ARG A 436 -6.52 -17.26 -5.23
C ARG A 436 -5.15 -16.86 -4.71
N ARG A 437 -5.10 -16.27 -3.52
CA ARG A 437 -3.84 -15.91 -2.86
C ARG A 437 -3.49 -16.95 -1.80
N TRP A 438 -2.30 -17.51 -1.96
CA TRP A 438 -1.73 -18.54 -1.11
C TRP A 438 -0.64 -17.91 -0.26
N SER A 439 -0.80 -17.98 1.05
CA SER A 439 0.24 -17.50 1.98
C SER A 439 1.23 -18.62 2.27
N TRP A 440 2.51 -18.29 2.37
CA TRP A 440 3.53 -19.18 2.90
C TRP A 440 4.31 -18.51 4.02
N TYR A 441 4.85 -19.30 4.94
CA TYR A 441 5.70 -18.81 6.02
C TYR A 441 6.82 -19.80 6.34
N LYS A 442 7.91 -19.26 6.89
CA LYS A 442 9.03 -20.01 7.45
C LYS A 442 8.75 -20.27 8.93
N ASP A 443 8.73 -21.53 9.33
CA ASP A 443 8.51 -21.90 10.73
C ASP A 443 9.80 -21.76 11.57
N ASP A 444 9.70 -22.04 12.88
CA ASP A 444 10.82 -21.93 13.83
C ASP A 444 11.99 -22.89 13.50
N LYS A 445 11.76 -23.93 12.69
CA LYS A 445 12.80 -24.87 12.24
C LYS A 445 13.45 -24.42 10.93
N GLY A 446 12.91 -23.38 10.32
CA GLY A 446 13.30 -22.92 8.99
C GLY A 446 12.61 -23.67 7.86
N ASP A 447 11.65 -24.55 8.14
CA ASP A 447 10.89 -25.26 7.11
C ASP A 447 9.83 -24.33 6.53
N ILE A 448 9.61 -24.43 5.21
CA ILE A 448 8.59 -23.65 4.52
C ILE A 448 7.24 -24.36 4.60
N GLN A 449 6.23 -23.64 5.08
CA GLN A 449 4.86 -24.11 5.19
C GLN A 449 3.95 -23.26 4.29
N ILE A 450 3.09 -23.91 3.51
CA ILE A 450 1.98 -23.26 2.81
C ILE A 450 0.77 -23.25 3.73
N GLU A 451 0.16 -22.09 3.92
CA GLU A 451 -1.08 -21.98 4.66
C GLU A 451 -2.18 -22.78 3.96
N PRO A 452 -2.96 -23.59 4.69
CA PRO A 452 -4.04 -24.38 4.09
C PRO A 452 -5.25 -23.52 3.68
N VAL A 453 -5.29 -22.27 4.11
CA VAL A 453 -6.38 -21.34 3.79
C VAL A 453 -5.96 -20.53 2.58
N VAL A 454 -6.71 -20.70 1.50
CA VAL A 454 -6.59 -19.89 0.30
C VAL A 454 -7.50 -18.69 0.46
N GLU A 455 -6.93 -17.50 0.30
CA GLU A 455 -7.66 -16.26 0.22
C GLU A 455 -8.23 -16.13 -1.19
N LEU A 456 -9.52 -15.83 -1.33
CA LEU A 456 -10.10 -15.54 -2.63
C LEU A 456 -10.30 -14.04 -2.78
N PHE A 457 -10.14 -13.47 -3.97
CA PHE A 457 -10.38 -12.06 -4.22
C PHE A 457 -11.00 -11.87 -5.59
N ALA A 458 -12.13 -11.18 -5.70
CA ALA A 458 -12.68 -10.82 -6.99
C ALA A 458 -11.76 -9.79 -7.68
N SER A 459 -11.47 -9.95 -8.96
CA SER A 459 -10.64 -9.00 -9.73
C SER A 459 -11.19 -7.59 -9.62
N GLU A 460 -12.52 -7.44 -9.72
CA GLU A 460 -13.20 -6.16 -9.57
C GLU A 460 -12.96 -5.48 -8.22
N TRP A 461 -12.86 -6.27 -7.13
CA TRP A 461 -12.51 -5.75 -5.81
C TRP A 461 -11.05 -5.32 -5.73
N MET A 462 -10.14 -5.96 -6.48
CA MET A 462 -8.70 -5.66 -6.45
C MET A 462 -8.28 -4.55 -7.41
N VAL A 463 -9.11 -4.21 -8.41
CA VAL A 463 -8.90 -2.99 -9.19
C VAL A 463 -9.08 -1.83 -8.22
N ASN A 464 -7.96 -1.25 -7.78
CA ASN A 464 -7.97 -0.10 -6.88
C ASN A 464 -8.65 1.08 -7.57
N ARG A 465 -9.98 1.12 -7.47
CA ARG A 465 -10.80 2.29 -7.78
C ARG A 465 -10.85 3.26 -6.61
N GLU A 466 -10.26 2.93 -5.45
CA GLU A 466 -10.27 3.82 -4.29
C GLU A 466 -9.61 5.17 -4.63
N GLY A 467 -10.27 6.22 -4.16
CA GLY A 467 -10.42 7.49 -4.87
C GLY A 467 -11.86 7.66 -5.36
N GLU A 468 -12.57 6.60 -5.78
CA GLU A 468 -14.04 6.59 -5.83
C GLU A 468 -14.48 6.39 -4.39
N GLY A 469 -14.49 7.46 -3.58
CA GLY A 469 -15.19 7.38 -2.30
C GLY A 469 -16.53 6.72 -2.56
N ASP A 470 -16.82 5.64 -1.84
CA ASP A 470 -18.13 4.99 -1.85
C ASP A 470 -19.18 6.12 -1.89
N PRO A 471 -20.09 6.14 -2.87
CA PRO A 471 -21.11 7.18 -2.94
C PRO A 471 -21.88 7.33 -1.62
N ASP A 472 -21.97 6.28 -0.79
CA ASP A 472 -22.59 6.36 0.53
C ASP A 472 -21.74 7.10 1.58
N TYR A 473 -20.41 7.17 1.43
CA TYR A 473 -19.55 8.06 2.23
C TYR A 473 -19.72 9.55 1.88
N GLN A 474 -20.34 9.88 0.74
CA GLN A 474 -20.71 11.25 0.38
C GLN A 474 -22.04 11.68 1.02
N ASN A 475 -22.87 10.71 1.45
CA ASN A 475 -24.17 10.96 2.06
C ASN A 475 -24.14 10.98 3.60
N GLN A 476 -22.99 10.74 4.24
CA GLN A 476 -22.83 10.73 5.70
C GLN A 476 -22.52 12.11 6.31
N ASP A 477 -22.46 13.18 5.52
CA ASP A 477 -22.47 14.56 6.04
C ASP A 477 -23.83 15.24 5.74
N PRO A 478 -24.93 14.87 6.43
CA PRO A 478 -26.13 15.71 6.50
C PRO A 478 -25.95 16.92 7.45
N ASP A 479 -24.84 16.96 8.20
CA ASP A 479 -24.51 18.02 9.17
C ASP A 479 -23.52 19.07 8.61
N ASP A 480 -23.34 19.13 7.29
CA ASP A 480 -22.61 20.23 6.60
C ASP A 480 -23.51 21.49 6.42
N ASP A 481 -24.29 21.82 7.46
CA ASP A 481 -24.98 23.11 7.70
C ASP A 481 -24.43 23.79 8.97
#